data_AF-H2CDI4-F1
#
_entry.id   AF-H2CDI4-F1
#
_cell.length_a   1.000
_cell.length_b   1.000
_cell.length_c   1.000
_cell.angle_alpha   90.00
_cell.angle_beta   90.00
_cell.angle_gamma   90.00
#
_symmetry.space_group_name_H-M   'P 1'
#
loop_
_entity.id
_entity.type
_entity.pdbx_description
1 polymer ?
#
loop_
_entity_poly.entity_id
_entity_poly.type
_entity_poly.pdbx_seq_one_letter_code
_entity_poly.pdbx_strand_id
1 'polypeptide(L)'
;MNEKTPAIFLDTDVILDLLLKREPHFISARTLFARIETGQIQGFTSALVLWNIYYLVEKYASRKIARARVAKLRILLSILPVDDRIIEQALQSDIKDFEDAVQLFAARSQGIQTLITRNKKDYPKAEIQVMTPREFLETLYSAG
;
A
#
# COMPACT_ATOMS: atom_id res chain seq x y z
N MET A 1 1.25 -17.74 22.41
CA MET A 1 1.24 -17.60 20.94
C MET A 1 1.99 -16.32 20.62
N ASN A 2 3.10 -16.38 19.90
CA ASN A 2 3.66 -15.18 19.30
C ASN A 2 2.75 -14.80 18.15
N GLU A 3 1.83 -13.85 18.35
CA GLU A 3 1.09 -13.30 17.23
C GLU A 3 2.08 -12.60 16.31
N LYS A 4 2.18 -13.11 15.09
CA LYS A 4 3.01 -12.52 14.05
C LYS A 4 2.42 -11.16 13.70
N THR A 5 3.21 -10.10 13.78
CA THR A 5 2.80 -8.75 13.41
C THR A 5 2.17 -8.77 12.00
N PRO A 6 0.95 -8.23 11.81
CA PRO A 6 0.30 -8.19 10.51
C PRO A 6 1.16 -7.48 9.46
N ALA A 7 1.24 -8.03 8.26
CA ALA A 7 1.96 -7.45 7.13
C ALA A 7 0.97 -7.05 6.04
N ILE A 8 1.06 -5.80 5.57
CA ILE A 8 0.14 -5.23 4.58
C ILE A 8 0.88 -4.54 3.44
N PHE A 9 0.34 -4.64 2.24
CA PHE A 9 0.75 -3.83 1.10
C PHE A 9 -0.14 -2.57 1.01
N LEU A 10 0.47 -1.40 0.82
CA LEU A 10 -0.22 -0.12 0.68
C LEU A 10 -0.20 0.35 -0.78
N ASP A 11 -1.39 0.51 -1.34
CA ASP A 11 -1.65 1.18 -2.62
C ASP A 11 -1.29 2.68 -2.55
N THR A 12 -0.85 3.22 -3.70
CA THR A 12 -0.57 4.65 -3.96
C THR A 12 -1.62 5.56 -3.34
N ASP A 13 -2.91 5.28 -3.57
CA ASP A 13 -4.00 6.16 -3.16
C ASP A 13 -4.11 6.31 -1.64
N VAL A 14 -3.87 5.23 -0.89
CA VAL A 14 -3.90 5.24 0.58
C VAL A 14 -2.76 6.08 1.14
N ILE A 15 -1.58 6.00 0.51
CA ILE A 15 -0.44 6.82 0.90
C ILE A 15 -0.71 8.30 0.58
N LEU A 16 -1.30 8.60 -0.56
CA LEU A 16 -1.69 9.96 -0.93
C LEU A 16 -2.74 10.54 0.01
N ASP A 17 -3.66 9.72 0.52
CA ASP A 17 -4.66 10.18 1.48
C ASP A 17 -4.03 10.69 2.77
N LEU A 18 -2.98 10.03 3.26
CA LEU A 18 -2.16 10.53 4.36
C LEU A 18 -1.42 11.82 3.98
N LEU A 19 -0.68 11.80 2.86
CA LEU A 19 0.24 12.89 2.50
C LEU A 19 -0.48 14.19 2.18
N LEU A 20 -1.65 14.09 1.53
CA LEU A 20 -2.44 15.20 1.03
C LEU A 20 -3.68 15.50 1.90
N LYS A 21 -3.90 14.74 2.97
CA LYS A 21 -5.07 14.86 3.85
C LYS A 21 -6.41 14.78 3.10
N ARG A 22 -6.56 13.79 2.22
CA ARG A 22 -7.77 13.63 1.40
C ARG A 22 -8.91 13.05 2.23
N GLU A 23 -9.94 13.84 2.48
CA GLU A 23 -11.16 13.37 3.11
C GLU A 23 -12.04 12.60 2.10
N PRO A 24 -12.82 11.59 2.56
CA PRO A 24 -13.00 11.15 3.95
C PRO A 24 -11.97 10.11 4.45
N HIS A 25 -10.97 9.78 3.63
CA HIS A 25 -10.07 8.65 3.87
C HIS A 25 -8.89 8.96 4.80
N PHE A 26 -8.60 10.25 5.00
CA PHE A 26 -7.45 10.72 5.75
C PHE A 26 -7.35 10.13 7.16
N ILE A 27 -8.46 10.07 7.90
CA ILE A 27 -8.45 9.57 9.28
C ILE A 27 -8.03 8.11 9.34
N SER A 28 -8.59 7.24 8.48
CA SER A 28 -8.22 5.83 8.44
C SER A 28 -6.77 5.64 7.98
N ALA A 29 -6.32 6.38 6.96
CA ALA A 29 -4.92 6.34 6.51
C ALA A 29 -3.96 6.78 7.62
N ARG A 30 -4.25 7.90 8.31
CA ARG A 30 -3.45 8.39 9.44
C ARG A 30 -3.34 7.37 10.55
N THR A 31 -4.45 6.74 10.95
CA THR A 31 -4.44 5.71 11.99
C THR A 31 -3.63 4.49 11.55
N LEU A 32 -3.77 4.05 10.30
CA LEU A 32 -3.00 2.94 9.73
C LEU A 32 -1.48 3.20 9.80
N PHE A 33 -1.05 4.39 9.39
CA PHE A 33 0.36 4.77 9.44
C PHE A 33 0.91 4.95 10.86
N ALA A 34 0.09 5.43 11.80
CA ALA A 34 0.49 5.49 13.21
C ALA A 34 0.77 4.08 13.77
N ARG A 35 -0.02 3.07 13.38
CA ARG A 35 0.20 1.67 13.76
C ARG A 35 1.43 1.04 13.09
N ILE A 36 1.76 1.47 11.87
CA ILE A 36 3.02 1.09 11.21
C ILE A 36 4.21 1.69 11.97
N GLU A 37 4.13 2.98 12.33
CA GLU A 37 5.19 3.69 13.06
C GLU A 37 5.46 3.08 14.44
N THR A 38 4.42 2.59 15.14
CA THR A 38 4.57 1.89 16.43
C THR A 38 4.97 0.42 16.31
N GLY A 39 5.16 -0.11 15.09
CA GLY A 39 5.53 -1.51 14.85
C GLY A 39 4.40 -2.52 15.07
N GLN A 40 3.16 -2.05 15.22
CA GLN A 40 1.97 -2.92 15.35
C GLN A 40 1.54 -3.50 14.00
N ILE A 41 1.98 -2.92 12.90
CA ILE A 41 1.77 -3.39 11.53
C ILE A 41 3.09 -3.26 10.77
N GLN A 42 3.43 -4.23 9.94
CA GLN A 42 4.50 -4.13 8.96
C GLN A 42 3.93 -3.58 7.65
N GLY A 43 4.34 -2.36 7.28
CA GLY A 43 3.91 -1.70 6.05
C GLY A 43 4.85 -1.98 4.88
N PHE A 44 4.27 -2.36 3.74
CA PHE A 44 4.99 -2.59 2.48
C PHE A 44 4.38 -1.77 1.35
N THR A 45 5.18 -1.45 0.33
CA THR A 45 4.72 -0.87 -0.93
C THR A 45 5.71 -1.22 -2.05
N SER A 46 5.51 -0.76 -3.28
CA SER A 46 6.44 -1.02 -4.39
C SER A 46 7.25 0.22 -4.79
N ALA A 47 8.33 0.02 -5.54
CA ALA A 47 9.10 1.13 -6.12
C ALA A 47 8.26 1.97 -7.09
N LEU A 48 7.31 1.35 -7.80
CA LEU A 48 6.37 2.03 -8.70
C LEU A 48 5.48 3.02 -7.96
N VAL A 49 4.92 2.61 -6.81
CA VAL A 49 4.12 3.47 -5.95
C VAL A 49 4.92 4.69 -5.49
N LEU A 50 6.17 4.49 -5.05
CA LEU A 50 7.04 5.60 -4.64
C LEU A 50 7.37 6.56 -5.79
N TRP A 51 7.57 6.03 -7.00
CA TRP A 51 7.77 6.82 -8.20
C TRP A 51 6.54 7.68 -8.51
N ASN A 52 5.33 7.09 -8.45
CA ASN A 52 4.07 7.80 -8.67
C ASN A 52 3.85 8.91 -7.65
N ILE A 53 4.09 8.63 -6.36
CA ILE A 53 4.01 9.62 -5.29
C ILE A 53 5.03 10.75 -5.51
N TYR A 54 6.27 10.41 -5.87
CA TYR A 54 7.30 11.41 -6.15
C TYR A 54 6.84 12.37 -7.24
N TYR A 55 6.42 11.81 -8.39
CA TYR A 55 5.99 12.56 -9.55
C TYR A 55 4.79 13.47 -9.22
N LEU A 56 3.78 12.92 -8.54
CA LEU A 56 2.59 13.68 -8.16
C LEU A 56 2.93 14.83 -7.20
N VAL A 57 3.71 14.56 -6.16
CA VAL A 57 4.09 15.59 -5.18
C VAL A 57 5.00 16.64 -5.80
N GLU A 58 5.90 16.27 -6.72
CA GLU A 58 6.74 17.24 -7.44
C GLU A 58 5.87 18.17 -8.29
N LYS A 59 4.90 17.60 -9.02
CA LYS A 59 4.00 18.34 -9.91
C LYS A 59 3.15 19.38 -9.18
N TYR A 60 2.63 19.05 -7.99
CA TYR A 60 1.73 19.93 -7.23
C TYR A 60 2.39 20.74 -6.13
N ALA A 61 3.65 20.43 -5.78
CA ALA A 61 4.37 21.15 -4.73
C ALA A 61 5.78 21.53 -5.21
N SER A 62 6.79 20.71 -4.89
CA SER A 62 8.16 20.94 -5.36
C SER A 62 9.00 19.68 -5.27
N ARG A 63 10.09 19.65 -6.04
CA ARG A 63 11.11 18.60 -5.98
C ARG A 63 11.65 18.37 -4.57
N LYS A 64 11.88 19.43 -3.80
CA LYS A 64 12.37 19.36 -2.42
C LYS A 64 11.37 18.64 -1.52
N ILE A 65 10.09 18.98 -1.65
CA ILE A 65 9.02 18.35 -0.86
C ILE A 65 8.86 16.88 -1.28
N ALA A 66 8.84 16.58 -2.59
CA ALA A 66 8.73 15.22 -3.11
C ALA A 66 9.83 14.29 -2.57
N ARG A 67 11.10 14.73 -2.64
CA ARG A 67 12.25 13.98 -2.07
C ARG A 67 12.08 13.75 -0.58
N ALA A 68 11.66 14.77 0.18
CA ALA A 68 11.45 14.64 1.61
C ALA A 68 10.30 13.67 1.97
N ARG A 69 9.21 13.65 1.19
CA ARG A 69 8.09 12.72 1.40
C ARG A 69 8.50 11.28 1.12
N VAL A 70 9.15 11.02 -0.02
CA VAL A 70 9.63 9.67 -0.37
C VAL A 70 10.65 9.19 0.65
N ALA A 71 11.58 10.04 1.11
CA ALA A 71 12.55 9.67 2.15
C ALA A 71 11.87 9.23 3.45
N LYS A 72 10.80 9.91 3.88
CA LYS A 72 10.02 9.50 5.06
C LYS A 72 9.30 8.17 4.84
N LEU A 73 8.70 7.97 3.66
CA LEU A 73 8.03 6.70 3.34
C LEU A 73 9.01 5.53 3.38
N ARG A 74 10.26 5.71 2.93
CA ARG A 74 11.30 4.66 3.00
C ARG A 74 11.72 4.28 4.41
N ILE A 75 11.51 5.15 5.40
CA ILE A 75 11.78 4.84 6.80
C ILE A 75 10.64 4.00 7.39
N LEU A 76 9.40 4.29 6.99
CA LEU A 76 8.19 3.64 7.52
C LEU A 76 7.83 2.34 6.80
N LEU A 77 8.15 2.23 5.50
CA LEU A 77 7.68 1.15 4.63
C LEU A 77 8.86 0.39 4.03
N SER A 78 8.68 -0.93 3.96
CA SER A 78 9.55 -1.80 3.18
C SER A 78 9.13 -1.77 1.70
N ILE A 79 10.11 -1.68 0.80
CA ILE A 79 9.84 -1.64 -0.64
C ILE A 79 9.99 -3.05 -1.21
N LEU A 80 8.94 -3.54 -1.85
CA LEU A 80 8.97 -4.82 -2.53
C LEU A 80 9.64 -4.69 -3.91
N PRO A 81 10.48 -5.66 -4.29
CA PRO A 81 11.00 -5.75 -5.64
C PRO A 81 9.88 -6.08 -6.63
N VAL A 82 10.03 -5.60 -7.86
CA VAL A 82 9.23 -6.02 -9.01
C VAL A 82 10.21 -6.58 -10.02
N ASP A 83 10.00 -7.84 -10.39
CA ASP A 83 10.85 -8.58 -11.34
C ASP A 83 10.04 -9.04 -12.57
N ASP A 84 10.73 -9.67 -13.52
CA ASP A 84 10.15 -10.13 -14.78
C ASP A 84 8.95 -11.07 -14.57
N ARG A 85 9.02 -11.94 -13.56
CA ARG A 85 7.94 -12.88 -13.24
C ARG A 85 6.70 -12.15 -12.75
N ILE A 86 6.85 -11.14 -11.91
CA ILE A 86 5.72 -10.31 -11.45
C ILE A 86 5.06 -9.61 -12.64
N ILE A 87 5.85 -9.11 -13.58
CA ILE A 87 5.35 -8.46 -14.80
C ILE A 87 4.60 -9.46 -15.69
N GLU A 88 5.15 -10.65 -15.90
CA GLU A 88 4.48 -11.72 -16.66
C GLU A 88 3.13 -12.10 -16.03
N GLN A 89 3.08 -12.29 -14.71
CA GLN A 89 1.85 -12.61 -14.00
C GLN A 89 0.81 -11.48 -14.10
N ALA A 90 1.26 -10.23 -13.99
CA ALA A 90 0.39 -9.06 -14.14
C ALA A 90 -0.25 -9.01 -15.53
N LEU A 91 0.54 -9.25 -16.59
CA LEU A 91 0.07 -9.27 -17.98
C LEU A 91 -0.93 -10.41 -18.27
N GLN A 92 -0.81 -11.54 -17.58
CA GLN A 92 -1.70 -12.70 -17.74
C GLN A 92 -2.96 -12.63 -16.87
N SER A 93 -3.10 -11.60 -16.03
CA SER A 93 -4.21 -11.49 -15.09
C SER A 93 -5.45 -10.83 -15.67
N ASP A 94 -6.61 -11.08 -15.05
CA ASP A 94 -7.88 -10.42 -15.37
C ASP A 94 -7.99 -9.00 -14.76
N ILE A 95 -6.96 -8.52 -14.04
CA ILE A 95 -6.97 -7.19 -13.41
C ILE A 95 -6.77 -6.15 -14.50
N LYS A 96 -7.72 -5.22 -14.61
CA LYS A 96 -7.76 -4.25 -15.71
C LYS A 96 -6.65 -3.22 -15.65
N ASP A 97 -6.36 -2.73 -14.44
CA ASP A 97 -5.29 -1.75 -14.23
C ASP A 97 -3.97 -2.48 -14.02
N PHE A 98 -2.97 -2.12 -14.83
CA PHE A 98 -1.70 -2.81 -14.83
C PHE A 98 -0.89 -2.53 -13.54
N GLU A 99 -1.01 -1.33 -12.97
CA GLU A 99 -0.36 -1.01 -11.69
C GLU A 99 -0.94 -1.86 -10.57
N ASP A 100 -2.27 -1.96 -10.48
CA ASP A 100 -2.96 -2.82 -9.51
C ASP A 100 -2.53 -4.30 -9.63
N ALA A 101 -2.42 -4.80 -10.87
CA ALA A 101 -1.94 -6.15 -11.14
C ALA A 101 -0.50 -6.35 -10.61
N VAL A 102 0.42 -5.46 -10.97
CA VAL A 102 1.82 -5.51 -10.52
C VAL A 102 1.92 -5.43 -9.00
N GLN A 103 1.17 -4.55 -8.35
CA GLN A 103 1.14 -4.40 -6.89
C GLN A 103 0.68 -5.71 -6.20
N LEU A 104 -0.39 -6.33 -6.70
CA LEU A 104 -0.91 -7.59 -6.15
C LEU A 104 0.09 -8.73 -6.26
N PHE A 105 0.68 -8.93 -7.44
CA PHE A 105 1.66 -10.00 -7.63
C PHE A 105 2.97 -9.74 -6.87
N ALA A 106 3.39 -8.48 -6.74
CA ALA A 106 4.52 -8.12 -5.88
C ALA A 106 4.26 -8.49 -4.41
N ALA A 107 3.10 -8.11 -3.85
CA ALA A 107 2.71 -8.47 -2.49
C ALA A 107 2.68 -9.99 -2.29
N ARG A 108 2.03 -10.70 -3.21
CA ARG A 108 1.91 -12.16 -3.20
C ARG A 108 3.27 -12.85 -3.23
N SER A 109 4.19 -12.39 -4.09
CA SER A 109 5.53 -12.99 -4.23
C SER A 109 6.33 -12.97 -2.92
N GLN A 110 6.01 -12.06 -2.01
CA GLN A 110 6.64 -11.87 -0.70
C GLN A 110 5.81 -12.46 0.45
N GLY A 111 4.74 -13.21 0.14
CA GLY A 111 3.88 -13.84 1.13
C GLY A 111 2.98 -12.85 1.91
N ILE A 112 2.80 -11.63 1.40
CA ILE A 112 1.91 -10.62 1.98
C ILE A 112 0.49 -10.92 1.51
N GLN A 113 -0.38 -11.25 2.44
CA GLN A 113 -1.74 -11.75 2.16
C GLN A 113 -2.82 -10.67 2.25
N THR A 114 -2.44 -9.40 2.48
CA THR A 114 -3.37 -8.29 2.61
C THR A 114 -2.89 -7.08 1.81
N LEU A 115 -3.71 -6.63 0.86
CA LEU A 115 -3.54 -5.40 0.10
C LEU A 115 -4.56 -4.37 0.57
N ILE A 116 -4.07 -3.17 0.87
CA ILE A 116 -4.88 -2.05 1.35
C ILE A 116 -5.04 -1.03 0.22
N THR A 117 -6.28 -0.86 -0.23
CA THR A 117 -6.67 0.06 -1.32
C THR A 117 -8.05 0.67 -1.02
N ARG A 118 -8.42 1.71 -1.75
CA ARG A 118 -9.81 2.20 -1.78
C ARG A 118 -10.66 1.47 -2.81
N ASN A 119 -10.05 0.92 -3.85
CA ASN A 119 -10.76 0.48 -5.04
C ASN A 119 -10.88 -1.05 -5.10
N LYS A 120 -11.49 -1.66 -4.08
CA LYS A 120 -11.62 -3.13 -3.96
C LYS A 120 -12.22 -3.81 -5.20
N LYS A 121 -13.11 -3.12 -5.91
CA LYS A 121 -13.77 -3.61 -7.13
C LYS A 121 -12.79 -3.91 -8.27
N ASP A 122 -11.59 -3.33 -8.24
CA ASP A 122 -10.55 -3.55 -9.26
C ASP A 122 -9.84 -4.89 -9.07
N TYR A 123 -10.16 -5.60 -7.97
CA TYR A 123 -9.59 -6.88 -7.57
C TYR A 123 -10.63 -8.03 -7.47
N PRO A 124 -11.41 -8.31 -8.53
CA PRO A 124 -12.58 -9.20 -8.45
C PRO A 124 -12.25 -10.68 -8.19
N LYS A 125 -11.01 -11.11 -8.42
CA LYS A 125 -10.52 -12.48 -8.19
C LYS A 125 -9.20 -12.50 -7.41
N ALA A 126 -8.99 -11.52 -6.53
CA ALA A 126 -7.75 -11.48 -5.77
C ALA A 126 -7.59 -12.72 -4.89
N GLU A 127 -6.45 -13.38 -5.03
CA GLU A 127 -6.05 -14.52 -4.19
C GLU A 127 -5.59 -14.08 -2.78
N ILE A 128 -5.43 -12.77 -2.58
CA ILE A 128 -5.10 -12.14 -1.29
C ILE A 128 -6.28 -11.30 -0.80
N GLN A 129 -6.34 -11.04 0.50
CA GLN A 129 -7.37 -10.17 1.08
C GLN A 129 -7.17 -8.74 0.59
N VAL A 130 -8.22 -8.15 0.03
CA VAL A 130 -8.23 -6.76 -0.40
C VAL A 130 -9.18 -5.98 0.49
N MET A 131 -8.64 -5.01 1.22
CA MET A 131 -9.36 -4.29 2.28
C MET A 131 -9.16 -2.80 2.14
N THR A 132 -10.15 -2.03 2.57
CA THR A 132 -9.92 -0.60 2.82
C THR A 132 -9.11 -0.40 4.11
N PRO A 133 -8.44 0.76 4.29
CA PRO A 133 -7.79 1.08 5.55
C PRO A 133 -8.71 0.94 6.77
N ARG A 134 -9.99 1.30 6.60
CA ARG A 134 -11.01 1.19 7.65
C ARG A 134 -11.31 -0.26 8.00
N GLU A 135 -11.64 -1.08 7.00
CA GLU A 135 -11.95 -2.50 7.21
C GLU A 135 -10.78 -3.23 7.87
N PHE A 136 -9.56 -2.97 7.44
CA PHE A 136 -8.38 -3.58 8.06
C PHE A 136 -8.23 -3.18 9.52
N LEU A 137 -8.36 -1.89 9.86
CA LEU A 137 -8.31 -1.43 11.24
C LEU A 137 -9.40 -2.08 12.11
N GLU A 138 -10.62 -2.24 11.60
CA GLU A 138 -11.72 -2.91 12.30
C GLU A 138 -11.35 -4.35 12.69
N THR A 139 -10.65 -5.10 11.82
CA THR A 139 -10.20 -6.46 12.15
C THR A 139 -9.19 -6.54 13.29
N LEU A 140 -8.37 -5.49 13.49
CA LEU A 140 -7.43 -5.43 14.61
C LEU A 140 -8.12 -5.20 15.95
N TYR A 141 -9.28 -4.53 15.95
CA TYR A 141 -10.05 -4.29 17.18
C TYR A 141 -10.90 -5.50 17.57
N SER A 142 -11.33 -6.33 16.61
CA SER A 142 -12.07 -7.56 16.90
C SER A 142 -11.18 -8.73 17.32
N ALA A 143 -9.87 -8.60 17.17
CA ALA A 143 -8.88 -9.62 17.55
C ALA A 143 -8.29 -9.42 18.96
N GLY A 144 -8.65 -8.34 19.66
CA GLY A 144 -8.23 -8.05 21.05
C GLY A 144 -9.40 -8.06 22.01
#